data_AF-A0A925Q270-F1
#
_entry.id   AF-A0A925Q270-F1
#
_cell.length_a   1.000
_cell.length_b   1.000
_cell.length_c   1.000
_cell.angle_alpha   90.00
_cell.angle_beta   90.00
_cell.angle_gamma   90.00
#
_symmetry.space_group_name_H-M   'P 1'
#
loop_
_entity.id
_entity.type
_entity.pdbx_description
1 polymer ?
#
loop_
_entity_poly.entity_id
_entity_poly.type
_entity_poly.pdbx_seq_one_letter_code
_entity_poly.pdbx_strand_id
1 'polypeptide(L)'
;LTGLAKLVAWCDPAGSLHKRYEECATRAKRCRDLNDRNGVLVGAQIKRVEGLLGAMTGSSTEPRGYGPKGFSNTFSTAAGKVISAEA
;
A
#
# COMPACT_ATOMS: atom_id res chain seq x y z
N LEU A 1 -17.75 -23.49 -22.97
CA LEU A 1 -17.26 -23.27 -21.59
C LEU A 1 -16.88 -24.62 -20.99
N THR A 2 -15.61 -24.84 -20.67
CA THR A 2 -15.09 -26.07 -20.04
C THR A 2 -14.47 -25.76 -18.68
N GLY A 3 -14.46 -26.73 -17.77
CA GLY A 3 -13.85 -26.61 -16.44
C GLY A 3 -14.50 -25.55 -15.53
N LEU A 4 -13.67 -24.82 -14.77
CA LEU A 4 -14.07 -23.83 -13.76
C LEU A 4 -15.01 -22.74 -14.31
N ALA A 5 -14.82 -22.32 -15.56
CA ALA A 5 -15.66 -21.32 -16.20
C ALA A 5 -17.13 -21.76 -16.32
N LYS A 6 -17.38 -23.06 -16.43
CA LYS A 6 -18.73 -23.63 -16.47
C LYS A 6 -19.39 -23.60 -15.09
N LEU A 7 -18.61 -23.86 -14.03
CA LEU A 7 -19.07 -23.75 -12.63
C LEU A 7 -19.36 -22.30 -12.26
N VAL A 8 -18.50 -21.36 -12.67
CA VAL A 8 -18.70 -19.92 -12.42
C VAL A 8 -19.96 -19.42 -13.14
N ALA A 9 -20.19 -19.83 -14.39
CA ALA A 9 -21.41 -19.49 -15.13
C ALA A 9 -22.67 -20.12 -14.52
N TRP A 10 -22.56 -21.29 -13.88
CA TRP A 10 -23.66 -21.90 -13.14
C TRP A 10 -23.94 -21.20 -11.80
N CYS A 11 -22.88 -20.80 -11.07
CA CYS A 11 -23.01 -20.09 -9.79
C CYS A 11 -23.46 -18.64 -9.93
N ASP A 12 -23.12 -17.96 -11.02
CA ASP A 12 -23.53 -16.58 -11.32
C ASP A 12 -24.14 -16.46 -12.72
N PRO A 13 -25.37 -16.98 -12.93
CA PRO A 13 -26.05 -16.92 -14.22
C PRO A 13 -26.30 -15.48 -14.70
N ALA A 14 -26.40 -14.54 -13.75
CA ALA A 14 -26.63 -13.13 -14.01
C ALA A 14 -25.34 -12.33 -14.29
N GLY A 15 -24.16 -12.93 -14.16
CA GLY A 15 -22.86 -12.25 -14.33
C GLY A 15 -22.61 -11.11 -13.33
N SER A 16 -23.38 -11.07 -12.25
CA SER A 16 -23.39 -9.98 -11.28
C SER A 16 -22.20 -10.02 -10.32
N LEU A 17 -21.71 -11.23 -10.02
CA LEU A 17 -20.61 -11.47 -9.09
C LEU A 17 -19.28 -11.02 -9.70
N HIS A 18 -19.05 -11.32 -10.98
CA HIS A 18 -17.83 -10.88 -11.67
C HIS A 18 -17.73 -9.35 -11.68
N LYS A 19 -18.83 -8.67 -12.04
CA LYS A 19 -18.91 -7.20 -12.06
C LYS A 19 -18.66 -6.59 -10.68
N ARG A 20 -19.27 -7.14 -9.63
CA ARG A 20 -19.07 -6.65 -8.25
C ARG A 20 -17.66 -6.91 -7.75
N TYR A 21 -17.06 -8.03 -8.13
CA TYR A 21 -15.69 -8.35 -7.79
C TYR A 21 -14.71 -7.37 -8.44
N GLU A 22 -14.88 -7.07 -9.73
CA GLU A 22 -14.07 -6.08 -10.45
C GLU A 22 -14.23 -4.68 -9.84
N GLU A 23 -15.45 -4.28 -9.50
CA GLU A 23 -15.71 -3.01 -8.82
C GLU A 23 -15.01 -2.94 -7.46
N CYS A 24 -15.09 -4.02 -6.66
CA CYS A 24 -14.41 -4.13 -5.38
C CYS A 24 -12.89 -4.04 -5.54
N ALA A 25 -12.32 -4.78 -6.49
CA ALA A 25 -10.89 -4.77 -6.78
C ALA A 25 -10.41 -3.37 -7.21
N THR A 26 -11.20 -2.67 -8.04
CA THR A 26 -10.92 -1.30 -8.47
C THR A 26 -10.91 -0.33 -7.29
N ARG A 27 -11.92 -0.41 -6.41
CA ARG A 27 -11.99 0.42 -5.21
C ARG A 27 -10.84 0.13 -4.25
N ALA A 28 -10.51 -1.14 -4.03
CA ALA A 28 -9.41 -1.55 -3.17
C ALA A 28 -8.05 -1.04 -3.69
N LYS A 29 -7.82 -1.10 -5.01
CA LYS A 29 -6.63 -0.54 -5.64
C LYS A 29 -6.54 0.97 -5.41
N ARG A 30 -7.63 1.71 -5.64
CA ARG A 30 -7.68 3.15 -5.39
C ARG A 30 -7.40 3.50 -3.93
N CYS A 31 -7.95 2.74 -2.98
CA CYS A 31 -7.67 2.95 -1.56
C CYS A 31 -6.19 2.76 -1.23
N ARG A 32 -5.53 1.76 -1.84
CA ARG A 32 -4.09 1.53 -1.68
C ARG A 32 -3.27 2.70 -2.22
N ASP A 33 -3.56 3.15 -3.44
CA ASP A 33 -2.86 4.27 -4.07
C ASP A 33 -2.99 5.56 -3.23
N LEU A 34 -4.16 5.81 -2.65
CA LEU A 34 -4.39 6.94 -1.76
C LEU A 34 -3.62 6.79 -0.43
N ASN A 35 -3.58 5.59 0.14
CA ASN A 35 -2.85 5.33 1.36
C ASN A 35 -1.33 5.52 1.16
N ASP A 36 -0.80 5.08 0.02
CA ASP A 36 0.61 5.24 -0.33
C ASP A 36 0.97 6.74 -0.46
N ARG A 37 0.13 7.53 -1.13
CA ARG A 37 0.29 8.99 -1.22
C ARG A 37 0.27 9.66 0.16
N ASN A 38 -0.70 9.28 1.00
CA ASN A 38 -0.80 9.80 2.36
C ASN A 38 0.44 9.42 3.18
N GLY A 39 0.95 8.20 3.04
CA GLY A 39 2.18 7.74 3.68
C GLY A 39 3.39 8.59 3.29
N VAL A 40 3.52 8.97 2.01
CA VAL A 40 4.59 9.87 1.55
C VAL A 40 4.45 11.26 2.15
N LEU A 41 3.24 11.84 2.15
CA LEU A 41 3.00 13.19 2.69
C LEU A 41 3.28 13.26 4.19
N VAL A 42 2.75 12.29 4.95
CA VAL A 42 2.97 12.19 6.39
C VAL A 42 4.44 11.93 6.69
N GLY A 43 5.11 11.05 5.93
CA GLY A 43 6.55 10.82 6.07
C GLY A 43 7.39 12.08 5.85
N ALA A 44 7.04 12.90 4.86
CA ALA A 44 7.71 14.18 4.63
C ALA A 44 7.46 15.19 5.76
N GLN A 45 6.24 15.22 6.30
CA GLN A 45 5.90 16.07 7.44
C GLN A 45 6.66 15.67 8.70
N ILE A 46 6.72 14.36 9.01
CA ILE A 46 7.47 13.84 10.17
C ILE A 46 8.95 14.22 10.07
N LYS A 47 9.58 14.00 8.91
CA LYS A 47 10.98 14.39 8.68
C LYS A 47 11.23 15.88 8.91
N ARG A 48 10.30 16.74 8.50
CA ARG A 48 10.39 18.19 8.73
C ARG A 48 10.31 18.53 10.21
N VAL A 49 9.37 17.92 10.94
CA VAL A 49 9.20 18.14 12.38
C VAL A 49 10.43 17.68 13.15
N GLU A 50 10.98 16.51 12.80
CA GLU A 50 12.21 16.00 13.42
C GLU A 50 13.43 16.87 13.14
N GLY A 51 13.59 17.36 11.90
CA GLY A 51 14.67 18.30 11.59
C GLY A 51 14.60 19.58 12.42
N LEU A 52 13.39 20.10 12.64
CA LEU A 52 13.17 21.26 13.50
C LEU A 52 13.46 20.93 14.98
N LEU A 53 12.95 19.81 15.48
CA LEU A 53 13.21 19.36 16.84
C LEU A 53 14.71 19.14 17.07
N GLY A 54 15.40 18.46 16.17
CA GLY A 54 16.85 18.25 16.27
C GLY A 54 17.66 19.55 16.28
N ALA A 55 17.24 20.55 15.50
CA ALA A 55 17.85 21.88 15.54
C ALA A 55 17.61 22.61 16.89
N MET A 56 16.47 22.37 17.53
CA MET A 56 16.11 22.98 18.82
C MET A 56 16.69 22.24 20.03
N THR A 57 16.81 20.91 19.99
CA THR A 57 17.17 20.05 21.13
C THR A 57 18.57 19.45 21.03
N GLY A 58 19.30 19.66 19.93
CA GLY A 58 20.64 19.13 19.70
C GLY A 58 20.71 17.60 19.58
N SER A 59 19.57 16.92 19.44
CA SER A 59 19.44 15.46 19.44
C SER A 59 18.61 15.01 18.25
N SER A 60 19.23 14.31 17.29
CA SER A 60 18.52 13.73 16.14
C SER A 60 17.89 12.39 16.53
N THR A 61 16.58 12.39 16.75
CA THR A 61 15.82 11.13 16.89
C THR A 61 15.52 10.59 15.48
N GLU A 62 15.85 9.33 15.21
CA GLU A 62 15.55 8.70 13.91
C GLU A 62 14.03 8.53 13.68
N PRO A 63 13.52 8.82 12.47
CA PRO A 63 12.10 8.71 12.19
C PRO A 63 11.60 7.27 12.23
N ARG A 64 10.55 7.03 13.03
CA ARG A 64 9.76 5.80 13.00
C ARG A 64 8.48 6.04 12.20
N GLY A 65 8.37 5.38 11.06
CA GLY A 65 7.18 5.42 10.21
C GLY A 65 6.48 4.08 10.13
N TYR A 66 5.22 4.10 9.69
CA TYR A 66 4.56 2.88 9.26
C TYR A 66 5.12 2.43 7.91
N GLY A 67 5.77 1.27 7.89
CA GLY A 67 6.15 0.61 6.65
C GLY A 67 4.92 0.02 5.94
N PRO A 68 5.04 -0.31 4.63
CA PRO A 68 3.95 -0.89 3.83
C PRO A 68 3.40 -2.24 4.34
N LYS A 69 4.04 -2.85 5.35
CA LYS A 69 3.59 -4.08 6.04
C LYS A 69 3.18 -3.86 7.51
N GLY A 70 2.95 -2.62 7.94
CA GLY A 70 2.49 -2.32 9.32
C GLY A 70 3.56 -2.44 10.41
N PHE A 71 4.78 -2.82 10.07
CA PHE A 71 5.92 -2.76 10.99
C PHE A 71 6.41 -1.32 11.12
N SER A 72 6.68 -0.89 12.35
CA SER A 72 7.38 0.36 12.67
C SER A 72 8.84 0.21 12.25
N ASN A 73 9.14 0.38 10.97
CA ASN A 73 10.52 0.40 10.54
C ASN A 73 11.06 1.81 10.78
N THR A 74 12.28 1.90 11.29
CA THR A 74 13.08 3.13 11.12
C THR A 74 13.06 3.47 9.64
N PHE A 75 12.90 4.75 9.30
CA PHE A 75 12.92 5.26 7.93
C PHE A 75 14.32 5.08 7.33
N SER A 76 14.69 3.83 7.06
CA SER A 76 15.86 3.47 6.27
C SER A 76 15.51 3.79 4.83
N THR A 77 16.28 4.69 4.23
CA THR A 77 16.38 4.89 2.79
C THR A 77 17.02 3.65 2.15
N ALA A 78 16.33 2.51 2.21
CA ALA A 78 16.71 1.34 1.46
C ALA A 78 16.35 1.58 -0.01
N ALA A 79 17.37 1.94 -0.79
CA ALA A 79 17.33 1.98 -2.24
C ALA A 79 16.63 0.72 -2.79
N GLY A 80 15.74 0.95 -3.77
CA GLY A 80 14.85 -0.07 -4.31
C GLY A 80 15.59 -1.32 -4.76
N LYS A 81 15.23 -2.46 -4.18
CA LYS A 81 15.49 -3.78 -4.74
C LYS A 81 14.17 -4.35 -5.23
N VAL A 82 13.93 -4.19 -6.53
CA VAL A 82 12.84 -4.87 -7.25
C VAL A 82 13.21 -6.34 -7.34
N ILE A 83 12.36 -7.21 -6.81
CA ILE A 83 12.49 -8.66 -6.99
C ILE A 83 11.50 -9.01 -8.11
N SER A 84 12.02 -9.39 -9.29
CA SER A 84 11.21 -10.03 -10.32
C SER A 84 10.76 -11.39 -9.81
N ALA A 85 9.46 -11.65 -9.88
CA ALA A 85 8.91 -13.00 -9.80
C ALA A 85 8.57 -13.43 -11.23
N GLU A 86 9.29 -14.42 -11.76
CA GLU A 86 8.88 -15.15 -12.96
C GLU A 86 7.91 -16.28 -12.57
N ALA A 87 7.05 -16.62 -13.53
CA ALA A 87 5.86 -17.46 -13.41
C ALA A 87 6.15 -18.96 -13.21
#